data_AF-A0A3M7MRR1-F1
#
_entry.id   AF-A0A3M7MRR1-F1
#
_cell.length_a   1.000
_cell.length_b   1.000
_cell.length_c   1.000
_cell.angle_alpha   90.00
_cell.angle_beta   90.00
_cell.angle_gamma   90.00
#
_symmetry.space_group_name_H-M   'P 1'
#
loop_
_entity.id
_entity.type
_entity.pdbx_description
1 polymer ?
#
loop_
_entity_poly.entity_id
_entity_poly.type
_entity_poly.pdbx_seq_one_letter_code
_entity_poly.pdbx_strand_id
1 'polypeptide(L)'
;MPNPTLFQAWEWYAPADGQHWARLSHKVPELKALGVDRMWLPPGCKAGWEGSNGYDIYDLYDLGEFEQKGDRLKDISPVHEVEVWTGYDFPGRKGKYSTFRYHWHHFSGTDWEAALKTNESLYKFVGPDKPGWALDVDNSFGNSDYLMGNDLDYSQQEVRDDIHAWGEWIVKEVGLAGFRLDAVKHFSHQFLKEWIQQLDSKFPDQRLFHVGEYWRPDINVLRPVIELMEGRLSLFDVPLACNMSKAAASRYERDHEVDPIPFWFVPLGYALILLRANVGYPCVFYGDLYGISGHRPQPPQPLLPRLMMARKLYAEEEGLTIVTTLGIAEEHGFNYSYRSKMITLNVHSSLEAVGFMQVISAALANEGLSANPVSAYYHDHIFIKEEAAEKALKVLKGIANDCRAGRASRNA
;
A
#
# COMPACT_ATOMS: atom_id res chain seq x y z
N MET A 1 -12.95 5.12 -14.13
CA MET A 1 -12.57 5.71 -12.82
C MET A 1 -11.05 5.86 -12.78
N PRO A 2 -10.47 6.83 -12.05
CA PRO A 2 -9.01 6.89 -11.92
C PRO A 2 -8.47 5.62 -11.28
N ASN A 3 -7.31 5.14 -11.74
CA ASN A 3 -6.70 3.92 -11.24
C ASN A 3 -6.36 4.03 -9.75
N PRO A 4 -6.83 3.09 -8.90
CA PRO A 4 -6.60 3.17 -7.46
C PRO A 4 -5.12 2.92 -7.15
N THR A 5 -4.58 3.70 -6.20
CA THR A 5 -3.22 3.63 -5.64
C THR A 5 -3.26 3.90 -4.13
N LEU A 6 -2.92 2.87 -3.35
CA LEU A 6 -2.78 2.95 -1.89
C LEU A 6 -1.41 3.53 -1.56
N PHE A 7 -1.32 4.26 -0.45
CA PHE A 7 -0.06 4.82 0.05
C PHE A 7 0.14 4.45 1.51
N GLN A 8 1.19 3.69 1.85
CA GLN A 8 1.64 3.53 3.23
C GLN A 8 2.32 4.81 3.65
N ALA A 9 1.73 5.55 4.59
CA ALA A 9 2.03 6.95 4.85
C ALA A 9 3.18 7.19 5.84
N TRP A 10 3.99 6.18 6.17
CA TRP A 10 5.13 6.33 7.08
C TRP A 10 6.20 5.28 6.79
N GLU A 11 7.38 5.51 7.38
CA GLU A 11 8.49 4.57 7.42
C GLU A 11 9.00 4.43 8.86
N TRP A 12 9.74 3.36 9.14
CA TRP A 12 10.08 2.94 10.50
C TRP A 12 10.92 3.97 11.29
N TYR A 13 11.76 4.73 10.62
CA TYR A 13 12.68 5.71 11.22
C TYR A 13 12.17 7.15 11.12
N ALA A 14 10.85 7.32 10.91
CA ALA A 14 10.24 8.64 10.91
C ALA A 14 10.56 9.36 12.24
N PRO A 15 10.88 10.67 12.22
CA PRO A 15 11.22 11.38 13.44
C PRO A 15 10.10 11.31 14.49
N ALA A 16 10.45 10.94 15.73
CA ALA A 16 9.58 10.94 16.90
C ALA A 16 9.40 12.37 17.45
N ASP A 17 8.97 13.30 16.60
CA ASP A 17 8.83 14.74 16.89
C ASP A 17 7.36 15.19 17.08
N GLY A 18 6.42 14.25 16.99
CA GLY A 18 4.98 14.52 17.02
C GLY A 18 4.46 15.30 15.81
N GLN A 19 5.28 15.57 14.78
CA GLN A 19 4.93 16.39 13.62
C GLN A 19 4.46 15.57 12.41
N HIS A 20 4.39 14.24 12.52
CA HIS A 20 4.10 13.38 11.36
C HIS A 20 2.74 13.68 10.71
N TRP A 21 1.70 13.94 11.52
CA TRP A 21 0.38 14.32 10.99
C TRP A 21 0.39 15.65 10.24
N ALA A 22 1.14 16.64 10.73
CA ALA A 22 1.32 17.92 10.04
C ALA A 22 2.10 17.75 8.73
N ARG A 23 3.17 16.93 8.74
CA ARG A 23 3.95 16.55 7.55
C ARG A 23 3.03 15.91 6.49
N LEU A 24 2.20 14.95 6.90
CA LEU A 24 1.26 14.29 5.99
C LEU A 24 0.20 15.25 5.44
N SER A 25 -0.39 16.09 6.28
CA SER A 25 -1.39 17.08 5.87
C SER A 25 -0.86 17.99 4.75
N HIS A 26 0.38 18.48 4.89
CA HIS A 26 1.03 19.29 3.85
C HIS A 26 1.31 18.54 2.54
N LYS A 27 1.43 17.20 2.59
CA LYS A 27 1.70 16.34 1.43
C LYS A 27 0.44 15.86 0.70
N VAL A 28 -0.75 15.95 1.31
CA VAL A 28 -2.01 15.49 0.70
C VAL A 28 -2.23 16.04 -0.73
N PRO A 29 -2.06 17.35 -1.02
CA PRO A 29 -2.27 17.86 -2.37
C PRO A 29 -1.30 17.25 -3.40
N GLU A 30 -0.04 17.06 -3.02
CA GLU A 30 1.00 16.42 -3.84
C GLU A 30 0.67 14.95 -4.11
N LEU A 31 0.33 14.18 -3.07
CA LEU A 31 -0.06 12.77 -3.17
C LEU A 31 -1.29 12.59 -4.07
N LYS A 32 -2.29 13.47 -3.94
CA LYS A 32 -3.48 13.48 -4.81
C LYS A 32 -3.12 13.81 -6.26
N ALA A 33 -2.18 14.73 -6.48
CA ALA A 33 -1.66 15.04 -7.81
C ALA A 33 -0.95 13.83 -8.44
N LEU A 34 -0.25 13.01 -7.64
CA LEU A 34 0.40 11.76 -8.07
C LEU A 34 -0.56 10.57 -8.27
N GLY A 35 -1.83 10.69 -7.85
CA GLY A 35 -2.84 9.65 -8.08
C GLY A 35 -3.11 8.74 -6.89
N VAL A 36 -2.60 9.08 -5.69
CA VAL A 36 -3.00 8.41 -4.45
C VAL A 36 -4.49 8.63 -4.21
N ASP A 37 -5.21 7.54 -3.95
CA ASP A 37 -6.64 7.58 -3.63
C ASP A 37 -6.96 7.16 -2.19
N ARG A 38 -6.07 6.37 -1.56
CA ARG A 38 -6.16 5.98 -0.14
C ARG A 38 -4.81 6.07 0.53
N MET A 39 -4.81 6.43 1.81
CA MET A 39 -3.63 6.40 2.66
C MET A 39 -3.85 5.39 3.79
N TRP A 40 -2.94 4.45 3.90
CA TRP A 40 -2.76 3.66 5.11
C TRP A 40 -1.93 4.51 6.07
N LEU A 41 -2.55 4.92 7.18
CA LEU A 41 -1.94 5.75 8.21
C LEU A 41 -1.27 4.88 9.30
N PRO A 42 -0.22 5.38 9.99
CA PRO A 42 0.36 4.65 11.13
C PRO A 42 -0.67 4.45 12.25
N PRO A 43 -0.45 3.48 13.16
CA PRO A 43 -1.30 3.30 14.32
C PRO A 43 -1.55 4.62 15.07
N GLY A 44 -2.82 5.01 15.18
CA GLY A 44 -3.22 6.28 15.81
C GLY A 44 -3.43 6.19 17.33
N CYS A 45 -3.30 4.99 17.91
CA CYS A 45 -3.52 4.71 19.33
C CYS A 45 -2.25 4.97 20.16
N LYS A 46 -2.41 5.12 21.48
CA LYS A 46 -1.29 5.34 22.41
C LYS A 46 -0.40 4.09 22.50
N ALA A 47 0.86 4.24 22.11
CA ALA A 47 1.89 3.22 22.19
C ALA A 47 2.40 2.96 23.61
N GLY A 48 3.11 1.85 23.83
CA GLY A 48 3.72 1.45 25.09
C GLY A 48 4.71 2.46 25.66
N TRP A 49 5.31 3.27 24.80
CA TRP A 49 6.19 4.39 25.16
C TRP A 49 6.23 5.47 24.06
N GLU A 50 6.77 6.65 24.37
CA GLU A 50 6.63 7.88 23.55
C GLU A 50 7.28 7.83 22.16
N GLY A 51 8.37 7.07 21.99
CA GLY A 51 9.10 6.99 20.73
C GLY A 51 8.80 5.73 19.90
N SER A 52 7.77 4.97 20.26
CA SER A 52 7.36 3.81 19.50
C SER A 52 6.63 4.18 18.21
N ASN A 53 6.73 3.29 17.22
CA ASN A 53 5.97 3.32 15.97
C ASN A 53 4.50 2.93 16.12
N GLY A 54 4.05 2.57 17.33
CA GLY A 54 2.64 2.39 17.67
C GLY A 54 2.08 0.99 17.44
N TYR A 55 2.96 0.02 17.17
CA TYR A 55 2.57 -1.39 17.10
C TYR A 55 2.81 -2.16 18.40
N ASP A 56 3.46 -1.51 19.38
CA ASP A 56 3.57 -1.97 20.76
C ASP A 56 2.47 -1.31 21.61
N ILE A 57 1.22 -1.28 21.12
CA ILE A 57 0.19 -0.43 21.72
C ILE A 57 0.15 -0.73 23.22
N TYR A 58 0.17 0.31 24.08
CA TYR A 58 0.09 0.16 25.56
C TYR A 58 -1.12 -0.69 25.97
N ASP A 59 -2.02 -0.91 25.02
CA ASP A 59 -3.15 -1.81 24.93
C ASP A 59 -3.15 -2.42 23.51
N LEU A 60 -2.67 -3.69 23.37
CA LEU A 60 -2.53 -4.59 22.21
C LEU A 60 -1.27 -4.53 21.31
N TYR A 61 -0.43 -5.58 21.35
CA TYR A 61 0.67 -5.95 20.43
C TYR A 61 2.10 -5.50 20.83
N ASP A 62 3.15 -6.21 20.37
CA ASP A 62 4.61 -6.10 20.69
C ASP A 62 5.60 -6.40 19.51
N LEU A 63 5.24 -6.63 18.26
CA LEU A 63 6.09 -6.89 17.05
C LEU A 63 7.34 -7.83 16.94
N GLY A 64 7.68 -8.75 17.84
CA GLY A 64 7.93 -10.16 17.41
C GLY A 64 9.15 -10.41 16.50
N GLU A 65 10.26 -9.72 16.79
CA GLU A 65 11.50 -9.74 16.00
C GLU A 65 12.51 -10.85 16.41
N PHE A 66 12.12 -11.78 17.29
CA PHE A 66 13.03 -12.82 17.84
C PHE A 66 12.45 -14.25 17.79
N GLU A 67 13.34 -15.24 17.84
CA GLU A 67 13.06 -16.67 17.70
C GLU A 67 11.97 -17.14 18.69
N GLN A 68 10.87 -17.68 18.15
CA GLN A 68 9.67 -17.96 18.92
C GLN A 68 9.74 -19.36 19.54
N LYS A 69 9.47 -19.40 20.85
CA LYS A 69 9.72 -20.49 21.82
C LYS A 69 8.98 -21.81 21.54
N GLY A 70 9.38 -22.52 20.49
CA GLY A 70 8.97 -23.91 20.24
C GLY A 70 7.50 -24.12 19.86
N ASP A 71 7.05 -25.37 19.93
CA ASP A 71 5.69 -25.80 19.56
C ASP A 71 4.66 -25.42 20.64
N ARG A 72 3.75 -24.48 20.30
CA ARG A 72 2.81 -23.87 21.26
C ARG A 72 1.68 -24.79 21.74
N LEU A 73 1.53 -25.95 21.12
CA LEU A 73 0.56 -26.97 21.54
C LEU A 73 1.13 -27.95 22.57
N LYS A 74 2.41 -27.82 22.93
CA LYS A 74 3.06 -28.69 23.91
C LYS A 74 3.32 -27.95 25.22
N ASP A 75 2.63 -28.38 26.27
CA ASP A 75 2.89 -27.89 27.62
C ASP A 75 4.22 -28.48 28.14
N ILE A 76 5.14 -27.61 28.58
CA ILE A 76 6.47 -28.01 29.10
C ILE A 76 6.54 -28.04 30.64
N SER A 77 5.44 -27.68 31.32
CA SER A 77 5.33 -27.68 32.77
C SER A 77 3.90 -27.99 33.23
N PRO A 78 3.70 -28.47 34.47
CA PRO A 78 2.38 -28.50 35.09
C PRO A 78 1.84 -27.08 35.32
N VAL A 79 0.51 -26.98 35.47
CA VAL A 79 -0.17 -25.72 35.83
C VAL A 79 0.37 -25.19 37.16
N HIS A 80 0.75 -23.92 37.18
CA HIS A 80 1.22 -23.19 38.35
C HIS A 80 0.84 -21.71 38.24
N GLU A 81 0.86 -21.01 39.37
CA GLU A 81 0.60 -19.56 39.41
C GLU A 81 1.86 -18.77 39.01
N VAL A 82 1.60 -17.64 38.35
CA VAL A 82 2.61 -16.75 37.75
C VAL A 82 2.17 -15.29 37.97
N GLU A 83 3.12 -14.37 38.19
CA GLU A 83 2.83 -12.95 38.36
C GLU A 83 2.99 -12.23 37.02
N VAL A 84 1.88 -11.77 36.44
CA VAL A 84 1.85 -11.19 35.09
C VAL A 84 1.21 -9.81 35.07
N TRP A 85 1.57 -8.98 34.09
CA TRP A 85 1.02 -7.62 33.91
C TRP A 85 -0.10 -7.60 32.89
N THR A 86 -1.31 -8.02 33.31
CA THR A 86 -2.49 -8.16 32.44
C THR A 86 -3.68 -7.28 32.87
N GLY A 87 -3.50 -6.42 33.87
CA GLY A 87 -4.52 -5.50 34.34
C GLY A 87 -4.43 -4.15 33.62
N TYR A 88 -5.45 -3.80 32.85
CA TYR A 88 -5.51 -2.50 32.16
C TYR A 88 -6.75 -1.71 32.59
N ASP A 89 -6.53 -0.57 33.25
CA ASP A 89 -7.57 0.21 33.94
C ASP A 89 -7.85 1.61 33.35
N PHE A 90 -7.01 2.07 32.43
CA PHE A 90 -7.14 3.31 31.66
C PHE A 90 -7.70 4.53 32.43
N PRO A 91 -7.11 4.94 33.57
CA PRO A 91 -7.62 6.02 34.40
C PRO A 91 -7.67 7.36 33.64
N GLY A 92 -6.74 7.56 32.69
CA GLY A 92 -6.69 8.73 31.83
C GLY A 92 -7.97 8.93 30.98
N ARG A 93 -8.72 7.86 30.66
CA ARG A 93 -9.98 7.96 29.92
C ARG A 93 -11.07 8.63 30.76
N LYS A 94 -11.03 8.54 32.10
CA LYS A 94 -12.13 8.96 33.01
C LYS A 94 -13.51 8.43 32.57
N GLY A 95 -13.54 7.22 32.00
CA GLY A 95 -14.76 6.60 31.45
C GLY A 95 -15.24 7.17 30.10
N LYS A 96 -14.48 8.07 29.46
CA LYS A 96 -14.78 8.58 28.12
C LYS A 96 -14.54 7.48 27.08
N TYR A 97 -15.48 7.34 26.14
CA TYR A 97 -15.50 6.37 25.03
C TYR A 97 -15.71 4.89 25.42
N SER A 98 -14.98 4.36 26.41
CA SER A 98 -15.21 3.01 26.96
C SER A 98 -14.88 2.97 28.47
N THR A 99 -15.71 2.26 29.21
CA THR A 99 -15.50 1.94 30.63
C THR A 99 -14.88 0.55 30.84
N PHE A 100 -14.64 -0.20 29.76
CA PHE A 100 -14.12 -1.57 29.82
C PHE A 100 -12.71 -1.63 30.42
N ARG A 101 -12.40 -2.75 31.10
CA ARG A 101 -11.18 -2.96 31.87
C ARG A 101 -10.67 -4.37 31.58
N TYR A 102 -9.40 -4.49 31.20
CA TYR A 102 -8.83 -5.80 30.91
C TYR A 102 -8.25 -6.44 32.18
N HIS A 103 -8.34 -7.77 32.20
CA HIS A 103 -7.90 -8.65 33.27
C HIS A 103 -7.29 -9.90 32.63
N TRP A 104 -6.54 -10.70 33.39
CA TRP A 104 -5.86 -11.90 32.87
C TRP A 104 -6.77 -12.86 32.08
N HIS A 105 -8.05 -12.99 32.45
CA HIS A 105 -8.98 -13.91 31.79
C HIS A 105 -9.37 -13.45 30.37
N HIS A 106 -9.16 -12.18 30.03
CA HIS A 106 -9.35 -11.63 28.68
C HIS A 106 -8.20 -11.96 27.72
N PHE A 107 -7.16 -12.64 28.18
CA PHE A 107 -5.99 -12.99 27.40
C PHE A 107 -5.79 -14.51 27.36
N SER A 108 -5.29 -15.05 26.26
CA SER A 108 -4.93 -16.47 26.12
C SER A 108 -3.56 -16.77 26.75
N GLY A 109 -2.67 -15.78 26.77
CA GLY A 109 -1.36 -15.90 27.42
C GLY A 109 -0.45 -14.68 27.30
N THR A 110 0.75 -14.79 27.87
CA THR A 110 1.80 -13.77 27.85
C THR A 110 3.19 -14.40 27.82
N ASP A 111 4.22 -13.65 27.46
CA ASP A 111 5.62 -14.08 27.59
C ASP A 111 6.38 -13.45 28.76
N TRP A 112 5.78 -12.53 29.51
CA TRP A 112 6.46 -11.84 30.60
C TRP A 112 6.04 -12.37 31.98
N GLU A 113 7.02 -12.86 32.73
CA GLU A 113 6.84 -13.18 34.15
C GLU A 113 7.47 -12.11 35.04
N ALA A 114 6.63 -11.36 35.74
CA ALA A 114 7.00 -10.18 36.49
C ALA A 114 7.81 -10.50 37.76
N ALA A 115 7.49 -11.59 38.46
CA ALA A 115 8.24 -11.97 39.66
C ALA A 115 9.69 -12.37 39.32
N LEU A 116 9.88 -13.01 38.17
CA LEU A 116 11.19 -13.45 37.67
C LEU A 116 11.89 -12.41 36.79
N LYS A 117 11.16 -11.39 36.31
CA LYS A 117 11.63 -10.36 35.38
C LYS A 117 12.23 -10.97 34.11
N THR A 118 11.55 -11.94 33.54
CA THR A 118 12.04 -12.70 32.38
C THR A 118 10.97 -12.81 31.31
N ASN A 119 11.43 -12.82 30.06
CA ASN A 119 10.66 -13.22 28.90
C ASN A 119 11.21 -14.48 28.24
N GLU A 120 11.73 -15.44 29.02
CA GLU A 120 12.29 -16.69 28.49
C GLU A 120 11.23 -17.77 28.17
N SER A 121 10.03 -17.67 28.75
CA SER A 121 8.96 -18.68 28.59
C SER A 121 7.68 -18.08 28.01
N LEU A 122 6.84 -18.93 27.42
CA LEU A 122 5.48 -18.56 26.99
C LEU A 122 4.49 -19.17 27.99
N TYR A 123 3.64 -18.32 28.58
CA TYR A 123 2.66 -18.70 29.57
C TYR A 123 1.26 -18.69 28.97
N LYS A 124 0.66 -19.87 28.82
CA LYS A 124 -0.74 -20.04 28.43
C LYS A 124 -1.61 -19.98 29.69
N PHE A 125 -2.60 -19.10 29.72
CA PHE A 125 -3.53 -19.00 30.83
C PHE A 125 -4.58 -20.10 30.77
N VAL A 126 -4.84 -20.72 31.91
CA VAL A 126 -5.82 -21.81 32.06
C VAL A 126 -6.94 -21.38 32.99
N GLY A 127 -8.14 -21.88 32.74
CA GLY A 127 -9.33 -21.60 33.56
C GLY A 127 -10.53 -22.42 33.08
N PRO A 128 -11.61 -22.49 33.88
CA PRO A 128 -12.80 -23.29 33.54
C PRO A 128 -13.41 -22.94 32.18
N ASP A 129 -13.35 -21.66 31.80
CA ASP A 129 -13.96 -21.10 30.58
C ASP A 129 -12.90 -20.62 29.57
N LYS A 130 -11.67 -21.15 29.64
CA LYS A 130 -10.59 -20.80 28.71
C LYS A 130 -10.27 -21.96 27.79
N PRO A 131 -10.61 -21.89 26.49
CA PRO A 131 -10.32 -22.96 25.53
C PRO A 131 -8.81 -23.07 25.20
N GLY A 132 -8.01 -22.08 25.61
CA GLY A 132 -6.60 -21.96 25.24
C GLY A 132 -6.44 -21.14 23.97
N TRP A 133 -5.40 -21.44 23.18
CA TRP A 133 -5.13 -20.77 21.92
C TRP A 133 -6.26 -20.94 20.91
N ALA A 134 -6.59 -19.89 20.16
CA ALA A 134 -7.47 -19.97 19.01
C ALA A 134 -6.92 -21.00 18.02
N LEU A 135 -7.79 -21.87 17.50
CA LEU A 135 -7.39 -22.99 16.64
C LEU A 135 -7.45 -22.62 15.15
N ASP A 136 -8.17 -21.56 14.80
CA ASP A 136 -8.39 -21.08 13.44
C ASP A 136 -7.42 -19.95 13.06
N VAL A 137 -6.14 -20.15 13.40
CA VAL A 137 -5.01 -19.26 13.11
C VAL A 137 -3.99 -19.98 12.22
N ASP A 138 -2.88 -19.32 11.89
CA ASP A 138 -1.81 -19.98 11.15
C ASP A 138 -1.17 -21.12 11.96
N ASN A 139 -0.73 -22.16 11.26
CA ASN A 139 -0.15 -23.35 11.88
C ASN A 139 1.38 -23.28 12.04
N SER A 140 2.01 -22.14 11.73
CA SER A 140 3.42 -21.92 12.03
C SER A 140 3.65 -22.17 13.53
N PHE A 141 4.76 -22.83 13.87
CA PHE A 141 5.07 -23.24 15.25
C PHE A 141 3.99 -24.12 15.92
N GLY A 142 3.25 -24.89 15.11
CA GLY A 142 2.12 -25.72 15.55
C GLY A 142 0.81 -24.92 15.67
N ASN A 143 0.89 -23.75 16.30
CA ASN A 143 -0.20 -22.78 16.42
C ASN A 143 0.41 -21.37 16.54
N SER A 144 -0.11 -20.40 15.79
CA SER A 144 0.40 -19.03 15.75
C SER A 144 -0.47 -17.98 16.44
N ASP A 145 -1.40 -18.36 17.31
CA ASP A 145 -2.25 -17.41 18.05
C ASP A 145 -1.37 -16.41 18.82
N TYR A 146 -0.60 -16.93 19.77
CA TYR A 146 0.38 -16.09 20.46
C TYR A 146 1.44 -15.56 19.51
N LEU A 147 1.55 -14.25 19.42
CA LEU A 147 2.66 -13.57 18.78
C LEU A 147 3.55 -12.88 19.83
N MET A 148 2.97 -12.17 20.80
CA MET A 148 3.68 -11.32 21.76
C MET A 148 2.78 -10.65 22.80
N GLY A 149 3.41 -10.06 23.83
CA GLY A 149 2.74 -9.19 24.80
C GLY A 149 1.66 -9.95 25.56
N ASN A 150 0.44 -9.39 25.57
CA ASN A 150 -0.74 -10.06 26.12
C ASN A 150 -1.68 -10.42 24.97
N ASP A 151 -1.79 -11.70 24.69
CA ASP A 151 -2.52 -12.25 23.56
C ASP A 151 -4.02 -12.28 23.84
N LEU A 152 -4.85 -11.59 23.05
CA LEU A 152 -6.28 -11.51 23.34
C LEU A 152 -7.01 -12.83 23.16
N ASP A 153 -7.87 -13.15 24.11
CA ASP A 153 -8.75 -14.31 24.03
C ASP A 153 -10.09 -13.91 23.39
N TYR A 154 -10.19 -14.08 22.07
CA TYR A 154 -11.42 -13.83 21.31
C TYR A 154 -12.54 -14.85 21.58
N SER A 155 -12.32 -15.88 22.41
CA SER A 155 -13.43 -16.70 22.91
C SER A 155 -14.25 -16.00 23.99
N GLN A 156 -13.69 -14.96 24.62
CA GLN A 156 -14.37 -14.18 25.66
C GLN A 156 -15.34 -13.16 25.02
N GLN A 157 -16.62 -13.25 25.36
CA GLN A 157 -17.64 -12.36 24.79
C GLN A 157 -17.38 -10.88 25.11
N GLU A 158 -16.87 -10.58 26.31
CA GLU A 158 -16.54 -9.21 26.73
C GLU A 158 -15.44 -8.59 25.84
N VAL A 159 -14.44 -9.38 25.44
CA VAL A 159 -13.37 -8.94 24.52
C VAL A 159 -13.96 -8.65 23.14
N ARG A 160 -14.79 -9.56 22.61
CA ARG A 160 -15.44 -9.38 21.31
C ARG A 160 -16.28 -8.11 21.30
N ASP A 161 -17.10 -7.91 22.34
CA ASP A 161 -17.99 -6.76 22.45
C ASP A 161 -17.22 -5.42 22.49
N ASP A 162 -16.12 -5.34 23.23
CA ASP A 162 -15.30 -4.11 23.28
C ASP A 162 -14.59 -3.83 21.95
N ILE A 163 -14.03 -4.85 21.27
CA ILE A 163 -13.37 -4.67 19.96
C ILE A 163 -14.37 -4.29 18.86
N HIS A 164 -15.58 -4.86 18.91
CA HIS A 164 -16.69 -4.46 18.04
C HIS A 164 -17.10 -3.00 18.28
N ALA A 165 -17.28 -2.60 19.55
CA ALA A 165 -17.61 -1.22 19.91
C ALA A 165 -16.52 -0.23 19.49
N TRP A 166 -15.24 -0.61 19.67
CA TRP A 166 -14.09 0.18 19.22
C TRP A 166 -14.10 0.36 17.69
N GLY A 167 -14.33 -0.71 16.93
CA GLY A 167 -14.39 -0.66 15.47
C GLY A 167 -15.47 0.30 14.96
N GLU A 168 -16.66 0.26 15.55
CA GLU A 168 -17.75 1.20 15.21
C GLU A 168 -17.38 2.65 15.61
N TRP A 169 -16.81 2.84 16.79
CA TRP A 169 -16.44 4.16 17.30
C TRP A 169 -15.38 4.83 16.42
N ILE A 170 -14.28 4.14 16.10
CA ILE A 170 -13.16 4.75 15.38
C ILE A 170 -13.54 5.18 13.96
N VAL A 171 -14.41 4.41 13.28
CA VAL A 171 -14.95 4.79 11.97
C VAL A 171 -15.74 6.08 12.06
N LYS A 172 -16.58 6.25 13.10
CA LYS A 172 -17.39 7.46 13.30
C LYS A 172 -16.58 8.66 13.74
N GLU A 173 -15.63 8.46 14.65
CA GLU A 173 -14.84 9.55 15.24
C GLU A 173 -13.88 10.16 14.21
N VAL A 174 -13.22 9.30 13.40
CA VAL A 174 -12.17 9.74 12.46
C VAL A 174 -12.70 9.84 11.02
N GLY A 175 -13.76 9.12 10.66
CA GLY A 175 -14.24 9.03 9.28
C GLY A 175 -13.40 8.11 8.41
N LEU A 176 -12.95 6.97 8.95
CA LEU A 176 -12.11 6.01 8.22
C LEU A 176 -12.86 5.40 7.03
N ALA A 177 -12.16 5.28 5.89
CA ALA A 177 -12.69 4.63 4.69
C ALA A 177 -12.36 3.12 4.62
N GLY A 178 -11.74 2.57 5.66
CA GLY A 178 -11.25 1.20 5.69
C GLY A 178 -10.17 0.97 6.75
N PHE A 179 -9.65 -0.26 6.79
CA PHE A 179 -8.63 -0.71 7.74
C PHE A 179 -7.50 -1.46 7.04
N ARG A 180 -6.28 -1.26 7.55
CA ARG A 180 -5.20 -2.23 7.41
C ARG A 180 -5.12 -3.02 8.71
N LEU A 181 -5.22 -4.33 8.62
CA LEU A 181 -5.21 -5.25 9.74
C LEU A 181 -3.79 -5.80 9.90
N ASP A 182 -3.19 -5.54 11.05
CA ASP A 182 -1.85 -6.04 11.41
C ASP A 182 -1.91 -7.51 11.80
N ALA A 183 -0.84 -8.28 11.56
CA ALA A 183 -0.62 -9.60 12.15
C ALA A 183 -1.80 -10.59 11.99
N VAL A 184 -2.50 -10.58 10.85
CA VAL A 184 -3.76 -11.34 10.65
C VAL A 184 -3.62 -12.84 10.91
N LYS A 185 -2.42 -13.38 10.69
CA LYS A 185 -2.13 -14.80 10.90
C LYS A 185 -2.12 -15.23 12.38
N HIS A 186 -2.21 -14.26 13.31
CA HIS A 186 -2.02 -14.39 14.75
C HIS A 186 -3.28 -14.10 15.57
N PHE A 187 -4.46 -14.11 14.97
CA PHE A 187 -5.71 -14.08 15.73
C PHE A 187 -6.84 -14.74 14.93
N SER A 188 -7.88 -15.17 15.64
CA SER A 188 -8.99 -15.95 15.08
C SER A 188 -9.53 -15.36 13.78
N HIS A 189 -9.42 -16.13 12.69
CA HIS A 189 -9.96 -15.73 11.40
C HIS A 189 -11.49 -15.65 11.40
N GLN A 190 -12.17 -16.47 12.22
CA GLN A 190 -13.62 -16.38 12.38
C GLN A 190 -14.03 -15.10 13.09
N PHE A 191 -13.34 -14.73 14.18
CA PHE A 191 -13.58 -13.43 14.80
C PHE A 191 -13.37 -12.29 13.80
N LEU A 192 -12.28 -12.34 13.01
CA LEU A 192 -12.01 -11.31 12.02
C LEU A 192 -13.14 -11.22 10.97
N LYS A 193 -13.64 -12.36 10.48
CA LYS A 193 -14.78 -12.40 9.56
C LYS A 193 -16.01 -11.75 10.16
N GLU A 194 -16.35 -12.11 11.40
CA GLU A 194 -17.50 -11.56 12.12
C GLU A 194 -17.36 -10.05 12.35
N TRP A 195 -16.16 -9.58 12.71
CA TRP A 195 -15.86 -8.16 12.89
C TRP A 195 -16.05 -7.36 11.60
N ILE A 196 -15.56 -7.88 10.47
CA ILE A 196 -15.79 -7.26 9.15
C ILE A 196 -17.29 -7.25 8.80
N GLN A 197 -18.01 -8.34 9.02
CA GLN A 197 -19.44 -8.43 8.75
C GLN A 197 -20.27 -7.46 9.60
N GLN A 198 -19.88 -7.27 10.86
CA GLN A 198 -20.52 -6.31 11.75
C GLN A 198 -20.31 -4.88 11.24
N LEU A 199 -19.09 -4.53 10.85
CA LEU A 199 -18.79 -3.22 10.26
C LEU A 199 -19.57 -2.98 8.97
N ASP A 200 -19.64 -3.97 8.07
CA ASP A 200 -20.45 -3.88 6.86
C ASP A 200 -21.93 -3.65 7.16
N SER A 201 -22.45 -4.30 8.20
CA SER A 201 -23.84 -4.11 8.65
C SER A 201 -24.09 -2.73 9.25
N LYS A 202 -23.09 -2.14 9.92
CA LYS A 202 -23.17 -0.81 10.54
C LYS A 202 -22.96 0.33 9.54
N PHE A 203 -22.21 0.08 8.46
CA PHE A 203 -21.86 1.06 7.44
C PHE A 203 -22.16 0.54 6.02
N PRO A 204 -23.42 0.15 5.71
CA PRO A 204 -23.76 -0.53 4.46
C PRO A 204 -23.47 0.30 3.21
N ASP A 205 -23.55 1.63 3.30
CA ASP A 205 -23.34 2.54 2.18
C ASP A 205 -21.85 2.88 1.94
N GLN A 206 -20.96 2.60 2.90
CA GLN A 206 -19.55 2.97 2.80
C GLN A 206 -18.68 1.87 2.19
N ARG A 207 -19.08 0.59 2.36
CA ARG A 207 -18.29 -0.60 2.00
C ARG A 207 -16.81 -0.41 2.35
N LEU A 208 -16.51 -0.45 3.64
CA LEU A 208 -15.16 -0.25 4.16
C LEU A 208 -14.16 -1.20 3.48
N PHE A 209 -13.02 -0.65 3.07
CA PHE A 209 -11.93 -1.41 2.46
C PHE A 209 -11.10 -2.09 3.55
N HIS A 210 -10.78 -3.37 3.41
CA HIS A 210 -9.95 -4.11 4.36
C HIS A 210 -8.77 -4.74 3.63
N VAL A 211 -7.56 -4.51 4.15
CA VAL A 211 -6.35 -5.21 3.71
C VAL A 211 -5.61 -5.78 4.92
N GLY A 212 -5.30 -7.07 4.88
CA GLY A 212 -4.62 -7.79 5.95
C GLY A 212 -3.14 -8.00 5.66
N GLU A 213 -2.32 -7.87 6.69
CA GLU A 213 -0.94 -8.33 6.70
C GLU A 213 -0.90 -9.78 7.18
N TYR A 214 -0.86 -10.71 6.22
CA TYR A 214 -0.69 -12.14 6.47
C TYR A 214 0.68 -12.56 5.94
N TRP A 215 1.69 -12.55 6.81
CA TRP A 215 3.07 -12.79 6.41
C TRP A 215 3.40 -14.26 6.14
N ARG A 216 2.98 -14.75 4.96
CA ARG A 216 3.34 -16.05 4.38
C ARG A 216 3.56 -15.91 2.87
N PRO A 217 4.65 -16.46 2.31
CA PRO A 217 4.89 -16.44 0.86
C PRO A 217 4.18 -17.57 0.10
N ASP A 218 3.44 -18.46 0.79
CA ASP A 218 2.75 -19.60 0.18
C ASP A 218 1.30 -19.27 -0.13
N ILE A 219 0.98 -19.20 -1.42
CA ILE A 219 -0.38 -18.93 -1.91
C ILE A 219 -1.41 -19.97 -1.45
N ASN A 220 -0.99 -21.22 -1.21
CA ASN A 220 -1.89 -22.27 -0.74
C ASN A 220 -2.32 -22.06 0.72
N VAL A 221 -1.57 -21.27 1.48
CA VAL A 221 -1.94 -20.84 2.84
C VAL A 221 -2.85 -19.62 2.79
N LEU A 222 -2.58 -18.66 1.89
CA LEU A 222 -3.35 -17.43 1.78
C LEU A 222 -4.75 -17.65 1.18
N ARG A 223 -4.89 -18.56 0.19
CA ARG A 223 -6.14 -18.78 -0.54
C ARG A 223 -7.32 -19.16 0.38
N PRO A 224 -7.21 -20.15 1.28
CA PRO A 224 -8.32 -20.49 2.20
C PRO A 224 -8.78 -19.33 3.08
N VAL A 225 -7.85 -18.45 3.51
CA VAL A 225 -8.17 -17.27 4.32
C VAL A 225 -8.97 -16.26 3.50
N ILE A 226 -8.57 -16.01 2.25
CA ILE A 226 -9.30 -15.12 1.33
C ILE A 226 -10.70 -15.68 1.02
N GLU A 227 -10.81 -16.99 0.80
CA GLU A 227 -12.07 -17.69 0.55
C GLU A 227 -13.02 -17.60 1.75
N LEU A 228 -12.50 -17.82 2.98
CA LEU A 228 -13.26 -17.67 4.22
C LEU A 228 -13.88 -16.27 4.36
N MET A 229 -13.15 -15.25 3.92
CA MET A 229 -13.55 -13.84 4.00
C MET A 229 -14.50 -13.42 2.87
N GLU A 230 -14.84 -14.31 1.93
CA GLU A 230 -15.88 -14.08 0.90
C GLU A 230 -15.65 -12.78 0.09
N GLY A 231 -14.39 -12.47 -0.22
CA GLY A 231 -14.02 -11.26 -0.97
C GLY A 231 -14.15 -9.95 -0.17
N ARG A 232 -14.26 -10.02 1.16
CA ARG A 232 -14.29 -8.85 2.05
C ARG A 232 -12.94 -8.42 2.60
N LEU A 233 -11.95 -9.29 2.54
CA LEU A 233 -10.56 -9.03 2.93
C LEU A 233 -9.62 -9.17 1.73
N SER A 234 -8.86 -8.10 1.44
CA SER A 234 -7.65 -8.21 0.61
C SER A 234 -6.47 -8.61 1.50
N LEU A 235 -5.42 -9.22 0.94
CA LEU A 235 -4.16 -9.45 1.65
C LEU A 235 -3.03 -8.75 0.90
N PHE A 236 -1.99 -8.31 1.62
CA PHE A 236 -0.75 -7.92 0.98
C PHE A 236 -0.14 -9.12 0.23
N ASP A 237 0.32 -8.90 -1.00
CA ASP A 237 0.89 -9.94 -1.85
C ASP A 237 2.35 -10.24 -1.47
N VAL A 238 2.52 -10.88 -0.31
CA VAL A 238 3.80 -11.35 0.21
C VAL A 238 4.51 -12.30 -0.79
N PRO A 239 3.82 -13.25 -1.46
CA PRO A 239 4.44 -14.06 -2.51
C PRO A 239 5.09 -13.21 -3.61
N LEU A 240 4.41 -12.16 -4.10
CA LEU A 240 4.97 -11.26 -5.11
C LEU A 240 6.17 -10.48 -4.58
N ALA A 241 6.12 -9.96 -3.36
CA ALA A 241 7.25 -9.28 -2.73
C ALA A 241 8.48 -10.19 -2.60
N CYS A 242 8.29 -11.45 -2.17
CA CYS A 242 9.34 -12.46 -2.13
C CYS A 242 9.89 -12.78 -3.53
N ASN A 243 9.02 -12.88 -4.55
CA ASN A 243 9.45 -13.11 -5.93
C ASN A 243 10.29 -11.94 -6.47
N MET A 244 9.92 -10.70 -6.17
CA MET A 244 10.72 -9.52 -6.53
C MET A 244 12.08 -9.53 -5.82
N SER A 245 12.09 -9.86 -4.52
CA SER A 245 13.34 -9.99 -3.75
C SER A 245 14.27 -11.04 -4.37
N LYS A 246 13.76 -12.24 -4.65
CA LYS A 246 14.50 -13.33 -5.31
C LYS A 246 15.00 -12.94 -6.70
N ALA A 247 14.15 -12.30 -7.52
CA ALA A 247 14.54 -11.82 -8.84
C ALA A 247 15.68 -10.80 -8.76
N ALA A 248 15.65 -9.91 -7.77
CA ALA A 248 16.69 -8.93 -7.54
C ALA A 248 17.99 -9.53 -6.94
N ALA A 249 17.86 -10.61 -6.17
CA ALA A 249 18.96 -11.35 -5.55
C ALA A 249 19.74 -12.23 -6.56
N SER A 250 19.09 -12.70 -7.64
CA SER A 250 19.74 -13.51 -8.69
C SER A 250 20.97 -12.86 -9.33
N ARG A 251 21.10 -11.53 -9.23
CA ARG A 251 22.25 -10.76 -9.69
C ARG A 251 23.49 -10.88 -8.78
N TYR A 252 23.35 -11.38 -7.56
CA TYR A 252 24.37 -11.29 -6.50
C TYR A 252 24.58 -12.57 -5.67
N GLU A 253 24.08 -13.74 -6.12
CA GLU A 253 24.23 -15.02 -5.40
C GLU A 253 23.85 -14.94 -3.90
N ARG A 254 22.78 -14.20 -3.56
CA ARG A 254 22.29 -14.08 -2.19
C ARG A 254 21.29 -15.21 -1.88
N ASP A 255 21.53 -15.92 -0.77
CA ASP A 255 20.88 -17.18 -0.39
C ASP A 255 19.85 -17.03 0.76
N HIS A 256 19.35 -15.81 1.02
CA HIS A 256 18.37 -15.55 2.08
C HIS A 256 16.95 -15.43 1.51
N GLU A 257 15.99 -16.13 2.13
CA GLU A 257 14.63 -16.30 1.61
C GLU A 257 13.78 -15.01 1.50
N VAL A 258 14.15 -13.92 2.21
CA VAL A 258 13.48 -12.61 2.11
C VAL A 258 14.44 -11.44 2.45
N ASP A 259 15.34 -11.08 1.53
CA ASP A 259 16.07 -9.81 1.64
C ASP A 259 15.16 -8.63 1.25
N PRO A 260 15.36 -7.43 1.83
CA PRO A 260 14.73 -6.21 1.31
C PRO A 260 15.03 -6.04 -0.19
N ILE A 261 14.01 -5.63 -0.96
CA ILE A 261 14.18 -5.35 -2.39
C ILE A 261 15.25 -4.27 -2.53
N PRO A 262 16.36 -4.54 -3.26
CA PRO A 262 17.47 -3.60 -3.33
C PRO A 262 17.08 -2.36 -4.15
N PHE A 263 17.63 -1.21 -3.77
CA PHE A 263 17.31 0.10 -4.32
C PHE A 263 17.22 0.14 -5.87
N TRP A 264 18.12 -0.56 -6.57
CA TRP A 264 18.15 -0.58 -8.03
C TRP A 264 16.95 -1.30 -8.68
N PHE A 265 16.33 -2.26 -7.97
CA PHE A 265 15.21 -3.05 -8.47
C PHE A 265 13.86 -2.41 -8.16
N VAL A 266 13.80 -1.53 -7.17
CA VAL A 266 12.56 -0.87 -6.74
C VAL A 266 11.79 -0.21 -7.89
N PRO A 267 12.40 0.52 -8.84
CA PRO A 267 11.66 1.06 -9.99
C PRO A 267 11.01 -0.02 -10.89
N LEU A 268 11.65 -1.19 -11.03
CA LEU A 268 11.10 -2.31 -11.80
C LEU A 268 9.92 -2.96 -11.06
N GLY A 269 10.05 -3.12 -9.74
CA GLY A 269 8.95 -3.58 -8.89
C GLY A 269 7.73 -2.66 -8.97
N TYR A 270 7.95 -1.34 -8.88
CA TYR A 270 6.90 -0.35 -9.05
C TYR A 270 6.29 -0.35 -10.44
N ALA A 271 7.08 -0.48 -11.51
CA ALA A 271 6.54 -0.60 -12.86
C ALA A 271 5.61 -1.81 -12.98
N LEU A 272 5.96 -2.94 -12.34
CA LEU A 272 5.13 -4.14 -12.34
C LEU A 272 3.78 -3.91 -11.64
N ILE A 273 3.76 -3.31 -10.45
CA ILE A 273 2.50 -3.15 -9.70
C ILE A 273 1.68 -1.94 -10.15
N LEU A 274 2.31 -0.87 -10.65
CA LEU A 274 1.61 0.37 -11.01
C LEU A 274 1.07 0.34 -12.45
N LEU A 275 1.74 -0.33 -13.38
CA LEU A 275 1.41 -0.20 -14.81
C LEU A 275 0.64 -1.39 -15.39
N ARG A 276 0.41 -2.44 -14.59
CA ARG A 276 -0.47 -3.54 -14.98
C ARG A 276 -1.94 -3.14 -14.80
N ALA A 277 -2.72 -3.30 -15.87
CA ALA A 277 -4.16 -3.08 -15.85
C ALA A 277 -4.91 -4.28 -15.28
N ASN A 278 -6.10 -4.03 -14.73
CA ASN A 278 -7.08 -5.03 -14.30
C ASN A 278 -6.59 -6.07 -13.28
N VAL A 279 -5.49 -5.81 -12.57
CA VAL A 279 -4.97 -6.69 -11.52
C VAL A 279 -4.41 -5.90 -10.35
N GLY A 280 -4.77 -6.33 -9.14
CA GLY A 280 -4.21 -5.83 -7.88
C GLY A 280 -4.60 -4.39 -7.51
N TYR A 281 -4.28 -4.04 -6.26
CA TYR A 281 -4.35 -2.68 -5.74
C TYR A 281 -2.95 -2.29 -5.26
N PRO A 282 -2.15 -1.55 -6.06
CA PRO A 282 -0.78 -1.25 -5.70
C PRO A 282 -0.69 -0.36 -4.47
N CYS A 283 0.28 -0.66 -3.61
CA CYS A 283 0.63 0.15 -2.44
C CYS A 283 2.01 0.79 -2.68
N VAL A 284 2.07 2.12 -2.58
CA VAL A 284 3.31 2.89 -2.63
C VAL A 284 3.80 3.13 -1.20
N PHE A 285 5.10 2.94 -0.97
CA PHE A 285 5.71 3.12 0.34
C PHE A 285 6.24 4.55 0.53
N TYR A 286 5.95 5.16 1.68
CA TYR A 286 6.48 6.48 2.07
C TYR A 286 8.00 6.56 1.94
N GLY A 287 8.71 5.55 2.41
CA GLY A 287 10.17 5.51 2.38
C GLY A 287 10.74 5.54 0.96
N ASP A 288 10.10 4.89 0.00
CA ASP A 288 10.54 4.95 -1.39
C ASP A 288 10.24 6.30 -2.04
N LEU A 289 9.18 6.99 -1.63
CA LEU A 289 8.80 8.28 -2.21
C LEU A 289 9.56 9.47 -1.59
N TYR A 290 9.89 9.39 -0.30
CA TYR A 290 10.47 10.50 0.47
C TYR A 290 11.84 10.19 1.08
N GLY A 291 12.35 8.97 0.91
CA GLY A 291 13.59 8.49 1.49
C GLY A 291 13.36 7.73 2.80
N ILE A 292 14.29 6.83 3.11
CA ILE A 292 14.32 6.01 4.33
C ILE A 292 15.47 6.52 5.20
N SER A 293 15.19 6.74 6.49
CA SER A 293 16.19 7.14 7.47
C SER A 293 16.81 5.91 8.18
N GLY A 294 17.55 6.13 9.27
CA GLY A 294 18.04 5.04 10.12
C GLY A 294 19.40 4.47 9.72
N HIS A 295 19.65 3.20 10.05
CA HIS A 295 20.96 2.57 9.95
C HIS A 295 21.43 2.28 8.52
N ARG A 296 20.49 2.17 7.58
CA ARG A 296 20.75 1.95 6.15
C ARG A 296 19.92 2.96 5.34
N PRO A 297 20.31 4.25 5.35
CA PRO A 297 19.51 5.28 4.72
C PRO A 297 19.43 5.08 3.21
N GLN A 298 18.27 5.39 2.64
CA GLN A 298 18.04 5.34 1.19
C GLN A 298 17.43 6.65 0.72
N PRO A 299 17.91 7.24 -0.40
CA PRO A 299 17.29 8.43 -0.96
C PRO A 299 15.90 8.09 -1.55
N PRO A 300 15.07 9.10 -1.85
CA PRO A 300 13.86 8.91 -2.65
C PRO A 300 14.15 8.21 -3.99
N GLN A 301 13.22 7.37 -4.44
CA GLN A 301 13.24 6.73 -5.76
C GLN A 301 12.91 7.75 -6.85
N PRO A 302 13.87 8.13 -7.72
CA PRO A 302 13.67 9.25 -8.64
C PRO A 302 12.64 8.98 -9.74
N LEU A 303 12.39 7.70 -10.07
CA LEU A 303 11.44 7.29 -11.11
C LEU A 303 10.02 7.07 -10.57
N LEU A 304 9.84 6.91 -9.27
CA LEU A 304 8.56 6.54 -8.67
C LEU A 304 7.45 7.58 -8.95
N PRO A 305 7.66 8.90 -8.77
CA PRO A 305 6.64 9.90 -9.12
C PRO A 305 6.19 9.83 -10.59
N ARG A 306 7.11 9.50 -11.51
CA ARG A 306 6.80 9.35 -12.94
C ARG A 306 5.96 8.12 -13.21
N LEU A 307 6.26 6.99 -12.55
CA LEU A 307 5.46 5.76 -12.64
C LEU A 307 4.05 5.95 -12.07
N MET A 308 3.92 6.68 -10.95
CA MET A 308 2.62 7.04 -10.38
C MET A 308 1.80 7.91 -11.35
N MET A 309 2.42 8.92 -11.97
CA MET A 309 1.75 9.72 -13.00
C MET A 309 1.40 8.90 -14.24
N ALA A 310 2.25 7.96 -14.65
CA ALA A 310 1.95 7.05 -15.75
C ALA A 310 0.73 6.18 -15.43
N ARG A 311 0.62 5.63 -14.22
CA ARG A 311 -0.59 4.92 -13.77
C ARG A 311 -1.81 5.81 -13.78
N LYS A 312 -1.70 7.03 -13.25
CA LYS A 312 -2.82 7.98 -13.17
C LYS A 312 -3.35 8.39 -14.55
N LEU A 313 -2.47 8.58 -15.53
CA LEU A 313 -2.79 9.21 -16.81
C LEU A 313 -2.93 8.22 -17.97
N TYR A 314 -2.20 7.10 -17.97
CA TYR A 314 -2.00 6.27 -19.18
C TYR A 314 -2.10 4.76 -18.97
N ALA A 315 -2.31 4.27 -17.74
CA ALA A 315 -2.58 2.85 -17.52
C ALA A 315 -4.05 2.56 -17.81
N GLU A 316 -4.37 2.20 -19.05
CA GLU A 316 -5.76 2.01 -19.51
C GLU A 316 -6.19 0.53 -19.38
N GLU A 317 -7.49 0.26 -19.38
CA GLU A 317 -8.02 -1.11 -19.29
C GLU A 317 -7.61 -1.95 -20.51
N GLU A 318 -7.47 -1.31 -21.67
CA GLU A 318 -6.97 -1.88 -22.93
C GLU A 318 -5.47 -2.24 -22.85
N GLY A 319 -4.73 -1.64 -21.91
CA GLY A 319 -3.31 -1.87 -21.68
C GLY A 319 -2.49 -0.57 -21.55
N LEU A 320 -1.19 -0.73 -21.32
CA LEU A 320 -0.25 0.39 -21.25
C LEU A 320 0.16 0.81 -22.67
N THR A 321 -0.14 2.05 -23.04
CA THR A 321 0.38 2.65 -24.28
C THR A 321 1.75 3.29 -24.03
N ILE A 322 2.79 2.81 -24.71
CA ILE A 322 4.16 3.35 -24.62
C ILE A 322 4.55 3.96 -25.98
N VAL A 323 5.01 5.22 -25.95
CA VAL A 323 5.75 5.82 -27.06
C VAL A 323 7.24 5.72 -26.75
N THR A 324 7.99 4.96 -27.55
CA THR A 324 9.44 4.76 -27.37
C THR A 324 10.17 4.79 -28.72
N THR A 325 11.50 4.74 -28.70
CA THR A 325 12.30 4.67 -29.92
C THR A 325 12.24 3.27 -30.54
N LEU A 326 12.37 3.19 -31.86
CA LEU A 326 12.36 1.91 -32.58
C LEU A 326 13.45 0.96 -32.07
N GLY A 327 14.65 1.48 -31.78
CA GLY A 327 15.75 0.68 -31.25
C GLY A 327 15.41 0.00 -29.91
N ILE A 328 14.78 0.72 -28.98
CA ILE A 328 14.36 0.15 -27.69
C ILE A 328 13.30 -0.93 -27.90
N ALA A 329 12.33 -0.69 -28.79
CA ALA A 329 11.27 -1.65 -29.08
C ALA A 329 11.82 -2.94 -29.71
N GLU A 330 12.74 -2.82 -30.68
CA GLU A 330 13.36 -3.97 -31.36
C GLU A 330 14.32 -4.75 -30.44
N GLU A 331 15.11 -4.05 -29.62
CA GLU A 331 16.03 -4.67 -28.64
C GLU A 331 15.29 -5.57 -27.63
N HIS A 332 14.09 -5.16 -27.21
CA HIS A 332 13.30 -5.87 -26.19
C HIS A 332 12.18 -6.74 -26.79
N GLY A 333 12.08 -6.82 -28.12
CA GLY A 333 11.07 -7.64 -28.79
C GLY A 333 9.62 -7.18 -28.57
N PHE A 334 9.38 -5.87 -28.40
CA PHE A 334 8.03 -5.33 -28.21
C PHE A 334 7.25 -5.28 -29.52
N ASN A 335 5.99 -5.75 -29.47
CA ASN A 335 5.04 -5.54 -30.56
C ASN A 335 4.57 -4.07 -30.58
N TYR A 336 4.43 -3.48 -31.78
CA TYR A 336 3.98 -2.10 -31.95
C TYR A 336 2.96 -1.97 -33.09
N SER A 337 2.01 -1.04 -32.94
CA SER A 337 0.92 -0.83 -33.91
C SER A 337 1.37 -0.05 -35.15
N TYR A 338 2.27 0.92 -35.01
CA TYR A 338 2.81 1.72 -36.12
C TYR A 338 4.13 2.40 -35.74
N ARG A 339 4.95 2.71 -36.75
CA ARG A 339 6.13 3.56 -36.62
C ARG A 339 5.74 5.01 -36.86
N SER A 340 6.33 5.94 -36.12
CA SER A 340 6.06 7.37 -36.29
C SER A 340 7.34 8.19 -36.24
N LYS A 341 7.30 9.36 -36.88
CA LYS A 341 8.26 10.44 -36.65
C LYS A 341 7.62 11.46 -35.73
N MET A 342 8.41 11.98 -34.79
CA MET A 342 8.04 13.10 -33.93
C MET A 342 8.38 14.41 -34.64
N ILE A 343 7.39 15.27 -34.81
CA ILE A 343 7.55 16.65 -35.27
C ILE A 343 7.34 17.57 -34.07
N THR A 344 8.38 18.31 -33.67
CA THR A 344 8.28 19.30 -32.59
C THR A 344 7.81 20.64 -33.15
N LEU A 345 6.76 21.19 -32.56
CA LEU A 345 6.28 22.53 -32.85
C LEU A 345 7.05 23.51 -31.95
N ASN A 346 7.99 24.27 -32.54
CA ASN A 346 8.79 25.27 -31.84
C ASN A 346 7.98 26.57 -31.59
N VAL A 347 6.79 26.42 -31.01
CA VAL A 347 5.96 27.52 -30.50
C VAL A 347 5.98 27.40 -28.98
N HIS A 348 6.09 28.51 -28.28
CA HIS A 348 5.97 28.48 -26.82
C HIS A 348 4.48 28.33 -26.49
N SER A 349 4.08 27.14 -26.06
CA SER A 349 2.70 26.84 -25.69
C SER A 349 2.34 27.53 -24.38
N SER A 350 2.06 28.85 -24.43
CA SER A 350 1.40 29.53 -23.33
C SER A 350 -0.08 29.11 -23.32
N LEU A 351 -0.70 29.05 -22.14
CA LEU A 351 -2.14 28.81 -21.98
C LEU A 351 -3.02 29.88 -22.69
N GLU A 352 -2.41 30.92 -23.24
CA GLU A 352 -3.07 32.00 -23.98
C GLU A 352 -3.25 31.67 -25.49
N ALA A 353 -2.58 30.65 -26.02
CA ALA A 353 -2.66 30.22 -27.42
C ALA A 353 -3.91 29.35 -27.71
N VAL A 354 -5.10 29.84 -27.34
CA VAL A 354 -6.37 29.14 -27.53
C VAL A 354 -6.61 28.89 -29.01
N GLY A 355 -6.82 27.62 -29.39
CA GLY A 355 -7.10 27.22 -30.77
C GLY A 355 -5.87 26.81 -31.61
N PHE A 356 -4.65 26.97 -31.09
CA PHE A 356 -3.42 26.62 -31.81
C PHE A 356 -3.43 25.17 -32.33
N MET A 357 -3.69 24.20 -31.45
CA MET A 357 -3.74 22.79 -31.85
C MET A 357 -4.89 22.49 -32.81
N GLN A 358 -6.00 23.23 -32.76
CA GLN A 358 -7.11 23.06 -33.69
C GLN A 358 -6.71 23.45 -35.11
N VAL A 359 -5.97 24.56 -35.29
CA VAL A 359 -5.46 25.00 -36.60
C VAL A 359 -4.54 23.93 -37.20
N ILE A 360 -3.63 23.41 -36.37
CA ILE A 360 -2.65 22.40 -36.78
C ILE A 360 -3.35 21.08 -37.14
N SER A 361 -4.23 20.57 -36.28
CA SER A 361 -4.97 19.34 -36.53
C SER A 361 -5.88 19.47 -37.75
N ALA A 362 -6.55 20.61 -37.96
CA ALA A 362 -7.41 20.84 -39.12
C ALA A 362 -6.61 20.86 -40.43
N ALA A 363 -5.46 21.52 -40.46
CA ALA A 363 -4.62 21.57 -41.65
C ALA A 363 -4.07 20.20 -42.05
N LEU A 364 -3.68 19.37 -41.07
CA LEU A 364 -3.27 17.98 -41.33
C LEU A 364 -4.45 17.13 -41.80
N ALA A 365 -5.63 17.26 -41.17
CA ALA A 365 -6.83 16.53 -41.55
C ALA A 365 -7.29 16.84 -42.99
N ASN A 366 -7.21 18.10 -43.43
CA ASN A 366 -7.51 18.50 -44.81
C ASN A 366 -6.63 17.79 -45.86
N GLU A 367 -5.45 17.34 -45.46
CA GLU A 367 -4.51 16.60 -46.29
C GLU A 367 -4.60 15.08 -46.11
N GLY A 368 -5.61 14.61 -45.37
CA GLY A 368 -5.82 13.19 -45.04
C GLY A 368 -4.79 12.64 -44.06
N LEU A 369 -4.13 13.50 -43.28
CA LEU A 369 -3.05 13.12 -42.37
C LEU A 369 -3.57 12.95 -40.94
N SER A 370 -3.46 11.73 -40.41
CA SER A 370 -3.72 11.45 -39.01
C SER A 370 -2.51 11.84 -38.16
N ALA A 371 -2.79 12.47 -37.02
CA ALA A 371 -1.79 13.03 -36.13
C ALA A 371 -2.16 12.76 -34.68
N ASN A 372 -1.20 12.26 -33.90
CA ASN A 372 -1.34 12.14 -32.45
C ASN A 372 -0.57 13.28 -31.77
N PRO A 373 -1.27 14.32 -31.29
CA PRO A 373 -0.62 15.40 -30.56
C PRO A 373 -0.25 14.97 -29.14
N VAL A 374 0.92 15.38 -28.69
CA VAL A 374 1.43 15.19 -27.33
C VAL A 374 1.96 16.53 -26.85
N SER A 375 1.22 17.15 -25.93
CA SER A 375 1.60 18.44 -25.35
C SER A 375 2.59 18.25 -24.20
N ALA A 376 3.78 18.83 -24.34
CA ALA A 376 4.78 18.91 -23.26
C ALA A 376 4.90 20.34 -22.72
N TYR A 377 5.64 20.52 -21.63
CA TYR A 377 5.72 21.81 -20.93
C TYR A 377 6.33 22.94 -21.78
N TYR A 378 7.32 22.63 -22.62
CA TYR A 378 8.02 23.64 -23.44
C TYR A 378 7.51 23.71 -24.87
N HIS A 379 7.20 22.55 -25.45
CA HIS A 379 6.80 22.40 -26.85
C HIS A 379 5.72 21.35 -27.00
N ASP A 380 4.84 21.55 -27.96
CA ASP A 380 3.94 20.51 -28.43
C ASP A 380 4.64 19.63 -29.46
N HIS A 381 4.38 18.33 -29.40
CA HIS A 381 4.90 17.34 -30.32
C HIS A 381 3.75 16.69 -31.08
N ILE A 382 3.98 16.36 -32.35
CA ILE A 382 3.04 15.61 -33.16
C ILE A 382 3.70 14.33 -33.63
N PHE A 383 3.08 13.20 -33.34
CA PHE A 383 3.49 11.91 -33.89
C PHE A 383 2.68 11.63 -35.15
N ILE A 384 3.40 11.52 -36.28
CA ILE A 384 2.86 11.20 -37.60
C ILE A 384 3.46 9.88 -38.04
N LYS A 385 2.68 9.02 -38.70
CA LYS A 385 3.20 7.78 -39.30
C LYS A 385 4.41 8.06 -40.19
N GLU A 386 5.40 7.19 -40.13
CA GLU A 386 6.71 7.42 -40.76
C GLU A 386 6.61 7.80 -42.24
N GLU A 387 5.77 7.09 -42.99
CA GLU A 387 5.51 7.31 -44.42
C GLU A 387 4.85 8.66 -44.73
N ALA A 388 4.19 9.28 -43.75
CA ALA A 388 3.44 10.52 -43.91
C ALA A 388 4.18 11.75 -43.34
N ALA A 389 5.31 11.54 -42.67
CA ALA A 389 6.01 12.58 -41.91
C ALA A 389 6.52 13.73 -42.79
N GLU A 390 7.05 13.43 -43.99
CA GLU A 390 7.53 14.46 -44.91
C GLU A 390 6.39 15.35 -45.44
N LYS A 391 5.26 14.72 -45.80
CA LYS A 391 4.05 15.44 -46.23
C LYS A 391 3.54 16.35 -45.10
N ALA A 392 3.43 15.82 -43.89
CA ALA A 392 3.01 16.58 -42.71
C ALA A 392 3.93 17.78 -42.45
N LEU A 393 5.26 17.57 -42.47
CA LEU A 393 6.23 18.63 -42.27
C LEU A 393 6.11 19.75 -43.32
N LYS A 394 5.81 19.39 -44.58
CA LYS A 394 5.57 20.36 -45.66
C LYS A 394 4.33 21.22 -45.39
N VAL A 395 3.23 20.60 -44.94
CA VAL A 395 1.99 21.29 -44.57
C VAL A 395 2.25 22.28 -43.43
N LEU A 396 2.90 21.82 -42.35
CA LEU A 396 3.18 22.63 -41.17
C LEU A 396 4.13 23.80 -41.48
N LYS A 397 5.15 23.59 -42.32
CA LYS A 397 6.02 24.66 -42.82
C LYS A 397 5.24 25.68 -43.68
N GLY A 398 4.27 25.22 -44.47
CA GLY A 398 3.37 26.08 -45.23
C GLY A 398 2.63 27.06 -44.31
N ILE A 399 1.97 26.54 -43.28
CA ILE A 399 1.27 27.34 -42.26
C ILE A 399 2.21 28.37 -41.62
N ALA A 400 3.40 27.93 -41.19
CA ALA A 400 4.38 28.81 -40.56
C ALA A 400 4.84 29.95 -41.50
N ASN A 401 4.99 29.67 -42.80
CA ASN A 401 5.35 30.67 -43.80
C ASN A 401 4.21 31.65 -44.08
N ASP A 402 2.97 31.17 -44.15
CA ASP A 402 1.80 32.02 -44.37
C ASP A 402 1.55 32.98 -43.20
N CYS A 403 1.75 32.51 -41.96
CA CYS A 403 1.71 33.34 -40.77
C CYS A 403 2.83 34.41 -40.78
N ARG A 404 4.07 34.04 -41.14
CA ARG A 404 5.19 34.99 -41.27
C ARG A 404 4.97 36.02 -42.38
N ALA A 405 4.29 35.64 -43.45
CA ALA A 405 3.97 36.52 -44.58
C ALA A 405 2.73 37.40 -44.34
N GLY A 406 2.06 37.29 -43.18
CA GLY A 406 0.84 38.03 -42.86
C GLY A 406 -0.37 37.64 -43.71
N ARG A 407 -0.34 36.44 -44.32
CA ARG A 407 -1.40 35.93 -45.21
C ARG A 407 -2.42 35.04 -44.48
N ALA A 408 -2.19 34.74 -43.21
CA ALA A 408 -3.12 33.98 -42.39
C ALA A 408 -4.40 34.81 -42.11
N SER A 409 -5.57 34.21 -42.34
CA SER A 409 -6.86 34.82 -41.97
C SER A 409 -6.93 34.97 -40.45
N ARG A 410 -7.57 36.05 -39.95
CA ARG A 410 -7.59 36.51 -38.54
C ARG A 410 -8.16 35.54 -37.47
N ASN A 411 -8.29 34.25 -37.76
CA ASN A 411 -8.76 33.23 -36.82
C ASN A 411 -7.77 32.06 -36.65
N ALA A 412 -6.46 32.28 -36.82
CA ALA A 412 -5.42 31.27 -36.66
C ALA A 412 -4.36 31.69 -35.64
#